data_AF-A0A178UL35-F1
#
_entry.id   AF-A0A178UL35-F1
#
_cell.length_a   1.000
_cell.length_b   1.000
_cell.length_c   1.000
_cell.angle_alpha   90.00
_cell.angle_beta   90.00
_cell.angle_gamma   90.00
#
_symmetry.space_group_name_H-M   'P 1'
#
loop_
_entity.id
_entity.type
_entity.pdbx_description
1 polymer ?
#
loop_
_entity_poly.entity_id
_entity_poly.type
_entity_poly.pdbx_seq_one_letter_code
_entity_poly.pdbx_strand_id
1 'polypeptide(L)'
;MQRTDIKFDLHSITKEMEKQIGYEFDFKREANAMERIRCFLYENNKKSPVLVPRVLRDMVTKRVLVMEYINGIPILSIGDEMAKRGINPHGKIAEAAKQ
;
A
#
# COMPACT_ATOMS: atom_id res chain seq x y z
N MET A 1 2.91 -39.06 17.14
CA MET A 1 2.50 -37.71 16.66
C MET A 1 3.67 -37.15 15.86
N GLN A 2 3.38 -36.66 14.65
CA GLN A 2 4.34 -36.35 13.60
C GLN A 2 5.10 -35.03 13.86
N ARG A 3 6.34 -34.97 13.36
CA ARG A 3 7.25 -33.82 13.29
C ARG A 3 6.56 -32.55 12.79
N THR A 4 6.42 -31.55 13.65
CA THR A 4 6.38 -30.11 13.29
C THR A 4 6.88 -29.32 14.50
N ASP A 5 8.14 -29.53 14.88
CA ASP A 5 8.86 -28.66 15.82
C ASP A 5 9.20 -27.33 15.13
N ILE A 6 8.19 -26.51 14.84
CA ILE A 6 8.43 -25.09 14.62
C ILE A 6 8.71 -24.51 16.00
N LYS A 7 10.00 -24.29 16.32
CA LYS A 7 10.39 -23.45 17.46
C LYS A 7 9.96 -22.02 17.14
N PHE A 8 8.69 -21.71 17.42
CA PHE A 8 8.09 -20.41 17.14
C PHE A 8 8.73 -19.37 18.07
N ASP A 9 9.58 -18.51 17.50
CA ASP A 9 10.29 -17.47 18.24
C ASP A 9 9.39 -16.25 18.49
N LEU A 10 8.65 -16.32 19.60
CA LEU A 10 7.80 -15.23 20.07
C LEU A 10 8.58 -13.96 20.39
N HIS A 11 9.86 -14.06 20.77
CA HIS A 11 10.67 -12.90 21.12
C HIS A 11 10.97 -12.05 19.88
N SER A 12 11.41 -12.68 18.79
CA SER A 12 11.66 -11.99 17.52
C SER A 12 10.40 -11.34 16.96
N ILE A 13 9.24 -12.01 17.05
CA ILE A 13 7.96 -11.45 16.60
C ILE A 13 7.59 -10.23 17.42
N THR A 14 7.67 -10.32 18.74
CA THR A 14 7.31 -9.22 19.65
C THR A 14 8.20 -8.00 19.41
N LYS A 15 9.51 -8.23 19.23
CA LYS A 15 10.48 -7.17 18.95
C LYS A 15 10.22 -6.46 17.61
N GLU A 16 9.86 -7.22 16.57
CA GLU A 16 9.50 -6.61 15.29
C GLU A 16 8.17 -5.86 15.37
N MET A 17 7.17 -6.41 16.07
CA MET A 17 5.90 -5.72 16.29
C MET A 17 6.09 -4.38 17.02
N GLU A 18 6.89 -4.34 18.09
CA GLU A 18 7.20 -3.10 18.82
C GLU A 18 7.81 -2.04 17.89
N LYS A 19 8.75 -2.45 17.03
CA LYS A 19 9.39 -1.57 16.06
C LYS A 19 8.43 -1.06 14.99
N GLN A 20 7.62 -1.96 14.40
CA GLN A 20 6.66 -1.61 13.34
C GLN A 20 5.56 -0.68 13.86
N ILE A 21 5.04 -0.96 15.06
CA ILE A 21 4.10 -0.10 15.77
C ILE A 21 4.64 1.34 15.85
N GLY A 22 5.87 1.52 16.33
CA GLY A 22 6.47 2.85 16.42
C GLY A 22 6.61 3.57 15.07
N TYR A 23 6.69 2.84 13.96
CA TYR A 23 6.79 3.41 12.61
C TYR A 23 5.42 3.75 12.02
N GLU A 24 4.39 2.94 12.27
CA GLU A 24 3.02 3.21 11.82
C GLU A 24 2.39 4.42 12.50
N PHE A 25 2.81 4.78 13.73
CA PHE A 25 2.28 5.92 14.46
C PHE A 25 2.98 7.27 14.19
N ASP A 26 3.89 7.36 13.22
CA ASP A 26 4.53 8.62 12.82
C ASP A 26 4.28 8.96 11.34
N PHE A 27 3.13 9.59 11.08
CA PHE A 27 2.74 9.99 9.73
C PHE A 27 3.66 11.03 9.08
N LYS A 28 4.56 11.69 9.83
CA LYS A 28 5.59 12.53 9.20
C LYS A 28 6.57 11.69 8.39
N ARG A 29 6.86 10.47 8.84
CA ARG A 29 7.74 9.54 8.13
C ARG A 29 7.07 9.02 6.87
N GLU A 30 5.80 8.67 6.96
CA GLU A 30 5.00 8.24 5.82
C GLU A 30 4.91 9.34 4.76
N ALA A 31 4.57 10.57 5.15
CA ALA A 31 4.53 11.71 4.23
C ALA A 31 5.86 11.93 3.47
N ASN A 32 6.99 11.79 4.18
CA ASN A 32 8.31 11.90 3.55
C ASN A 32 8.59 10.75 2.58
N ALA A 33 8.18 9.52 2.91
CA ALA A 33 8.31 8.38 2.02
C ALA A 33 7.45 8.55 0.75
N MET A 34 6.20 9.02 0.91
CA MET A 34 5.30 9.30 -0.21
C MET A 34 5.90 10.30 -1.20
N GLU A 35 6.49 11.40 -0.72
CA GLU A 35 7.13 12.37 -1.63
C GLU A 35 8.31 11.74 -2.38
N ARG A 36 9.16 10.96 -1.68
CA ARG A 36 10.30 10.31 -2.33
C ARG A 36 9.85 9.37 -3.45
N ILE A 37 8.79 8.58 -3.21
CA ILE A 37 8.21 7.69 -4.21
C ILE A 37 7.60 8.51 -5.36
N ARG A 38 6.88 9.59 -5.04
CA ARG A 38 6.30 10.51 -6.02
C ARG A 38 7.38 11.09 -6.93
N CYS A 39 8.41 11.73 -6.38
CA CYS A 39 9.55 12.25 -7.15
C CYS A 39 10.18 11.16 -8.01
N PHE A 40 10.45 9.98 -7.42
CA PHE A 40 11.05 8.87 -8.16
C PHE A 40 10.23 8.43 -9.38
N LEU A 41 8.90 8.31 -9.23
CA LEU A 41 8.03 7.84 -10.31
C LEU A 41 7.74 8.92 -11.36
N TYR A 42 7.59 10.18 -10.95
CA TYR A 42 7.24 11.28 -11.87
C TYR A 42 8.46 11.88 -12.58
N GLU A 43 9.57 12.12 -11.88
CA GLU A 43 10.75 12.78 -12.46
C GLU A 43 11.46 11.86 -13.46
N ASN A 44 11.48 10.55 -13.19
CA ASN A 44 12.11 9.57 -14.08
C ASN A 44 11.17 9.03 -15.18
N ASN A 45 9.84 9.14 -15.01
CA ASN A 45 8.89 8.60 -15.97
C ASN A 45 7.61 9.47 -16.09
N LYS A 46 7.62 10.42 -17.05
CA LYS A 46 6.51 11.36 -17.31
C LYS A 46 5.17 10.70 -17.65
N LYS A 47 5.15 9.40 -17.98
CA LYS A 47 3.93 8.59 -18.19
C LYS A 47 3.90 7.38 -17.26
N SER A 48 4.12 7.58 -15.97
CA SER A 48 3.97 6.52 -14.97
C SER A 48 2.54 5.98 -14.95
N PRO A 49 2.33 4.65 -14.99
CA PRO A 49 1.01 4.03 -14.81
C PRO A 49 0.52 4.11 -13.35
N VAL A 50 1.40 4.49 -12.43
CA VAL A 50 1.12 4.61 -10.99
C VAL A 50 1.03 6.09 -10.60
N LEU A 51 -0.10 6.44 -9.98
CA LEU A 51 -0.36 7.76 -9.41
C LEU A 51 -0.06 7.75 -7.90
N VAL A 52 0.80 8.66 -7.45
CA VAL A 52 1.04 8.91 -6.01
C VAL A 52 0.44 10.28 -5.66
N PRO A 53 -0.43 10.38 -4.64
CA PRO A 53 -1.07 11.65 -4.28
C PRO A 53 -0.05 12.60 -3.65
N ARG A 54 -0.22 13.91 -3.86
CA ARG A 54 0.62 14.91 -3.19
C ARG A 54 0.22 15.05 -1.72
N VAL A 55 1.21 15.18 -0.86
CA VAL A 55 1.04 15.45 0.58
C VAL A 55 0.90 16.95 0.83
N LEU A 56 -0.07 17.36 1.64
CA LEU A 56 -0.22 18.74 2.12
C LEU A 56 0.65 18.94 3.38
N ARG A 57 1.95 19.19 3.16
CA ARG A 57 2.99 19.19 4.21
C ARG A 57 2.65 20.06 5.43
N ASP A 58 2.06 21.23 5.21
CA ASP A 58 1.73 22.18 6.28
C ASP A 58 0.61 21.67 7.20
N MET A 59 -0.10 20.60 6.81
CA MET A 59 -1.19 19.99 7.55
C MET A 59 -0.85 18.59 8.08
N VAL A 60 0.41 18.13 7.92
CA VAL A 60 0.86 16.83 8.42
C VAL A 60 1.42 16.95 9.84
N THR A 61 0.93 16.11 10.73
CA THR A 61 1.46 15.94 12.08
C THR A 61 1.88 14.49 12.30
N LYS A 62 2.33 14.13 13.50
CA LYS A 62 2.59 12.72 13.83
C LYS A 62 1.32 11.87 13.78
N ARG A 63 0.14 12.48 13.95
CA ARG A 63 -1.16 11.79 14.13
C ARG A 63 -2.17 12.05 13.01
N VAL A 64 -1.86 12.96 12.09
CA VAL A 64 -2.72 13.29 10.95
C VAL A 64 -1.88 13.37 9.68
N LEU A 65 -2.30 12.64 8.65
CA LEU A 65 -1.78 12.72 7.28
C LEU A 65 -2.85 13.36 6.38
N VAL A 66 -2.46 14.38 5.61
CA VAL A 66 -3.36 15.05 4.65
C VAL A 66 -2.73 14.97 3.27
N MET A 67 -3.50 14.49 2.30
CA MET A 67 -3.06 14.29 0.92
C MET A 67 -4.18 14.59 -0.08
N GLU A 68 -3.82 14.67 -1.36
CA GLU A 68 -4.78 14.74 -2.45
C GLU A 68 -5.71 13.52 -2.47
N TYR A 69 -6.99 13.77 -2.72
CA TYR A 69 -7.98 12.71 -2.86
C TYR A 69 -7.81 11.97 -4.20
N ILE A 70 -7.79 10.64 -4.15
CA ILE A 70 -7.78 9.79 -5.34
C ILE A 70 -9.17 9.15 -5.48
N ASN A 71 -9.82 9.44 -6.60
CA ASN A 71 -11.04 8.74 -6.99
C ASN A 71 -10.68 7.44 -7.70
N GLY A 72 -11.02 6.30 -7.11
CA GLY A 72 -10.68 4.99 -7.65
C GLY A 72 -11.44 3.85 -6.99
N ILE A 73 -11.23 2.64 -7.51
CA ILE A 73 -11.82 1.41 -6.98
C ILE A 73 -10.78 0.78 -6.05
N PRO A 74 -11.12 0.49 -4.77
CA PRO A 74 -10.22 -0.24 -3.88
C PRO A 74 -9.78 -1.56 -4.51
N ILE A 75 -8.49 -1.89 -4.41
CA ILE A 75 -7.92 -3.08 -5.06
C ILE A 75 -8.66 -4.36 -4.63
N LEU A 76 -9.06 -4.43 -3.36
CA LEU A 76 -9.81 -5.57 -2.80
C LEU A 76 -11.23 -5.71 -3.37
N SER A 77 -11.79 -4.65 -3.94
CA SER A 77 -13.14 -4.62 -4.54
C SER A 77 -13.11 -4.71 -6.07
N ILE A 78 -11.94 -4.91 -6.69
CA ILE A 78 -11.80 -4.98 -8.14
C ILE A 78 -12.65 -6.11 -8.73
N GLY A 79 -12.66 -7.29 -8.11
CA GLY A 79 -13.42 -8.44 -8.61
C GLY A 79 -14.92 -8.16 -8.72
N ASP A 80 -15.49 -7.56 -7.68
CA ASP A 80 -16.92 -7.20 -7.64
C ASP A 80 -17.25 -6.13 -8.67
N GLU A 81 -16.38 -5.13 -8.82
CA GLU A 81 -16.57 -4.04 -9.78
C GLU A 81 -16.42 -4.51 -11.23
N MET A 82 -15.51 -5.45 -11.50
CA MET A 82 -15.40 -6.12 -12.80
C MET A 82 -16.66 -6.89 -13.14
N ALA A 83 -17.19 -7.67 -12.19
CA ALA A 83 -18.41 -8.44 -12.37
C ALA A 83 -19.62 -7.53 -12.66
N LYS A 84 -19.77 -6.41 -11.93
CA LYS A 84 -20.82 -5.39 -12.19
C LYS A 84 -20.73 -4.81 -13.59
N ARG A 85 -19.51 -4.66 -14.12
CA ARG A 85 -19.25 -4.14 -15.48
C ARG A 85 -19.34 -5.22 -16.56
N GLY A 86 -19.74 -6.45 -16.20
CA GLY A 86 -19.83 -7.59 -17.13
C GLY A 86 -18.47 -8.13 -17.59
N ILE A 87 -17.38 -7.76 -16.91
CA ILE A 87 -16.04 -8.26 -17.17
C ILE A 87 -15.81 -9.49 -16.29
N ASN A 88 -15.49 -10.64 -16.89
CA ASN A 88 -15.17 -11.84 -16.13
C ASN A 88 -13.86 -11.64 -15.32
N PRO A 89 -13.90 -11.63 -13.98
CA PRO A 89 -12.72 -11.44 -13.13
C PRO A 89 -11.72 -12.60 -13.19
N HIS A 90 -12.09 -13.72 -13.85
CA HIS A 90 -11.24 -14.88 -14.13
C HIS A 90 -10.98 -15.07 -15.63
N GLY A 91 -11.30 -14.08 -16.47
CA GLY A 91 -10.98 -14.12 -17.90
C GLY A 91 -9.49 -13.88 -18.17
N LYS A 92 -9.02 -14.27 -19.36
CA LYS A 92 -7.61 -14.11 -19.80
C LYS A 92 -7.04 -12.69 -19.61
N ILE A 93 -7.88 -11.66 -19.73
CA ILE A 93 -7.51 -10.25 -19.53
C ILE A 93 -7.31 -9.93 -18.04
N ALA A 94 -8.12 -10.50 -17.15
CA ALA A 94 -8.02 -10.31 -15.70
C ALA A 94 -6.82 -11.05 -15.10
N GLU A 95 -6.45 -12.21 -15.67
CA GLU A 95 -5.23 -12.93 -15.30
C GLU A 95 -3.96 -12.20 -15.75
N ALA A 96 -3.98 -11.62 -16.96
CA ALA A 96 -2.86 -10.83 -17.47
C ALA A 96 -2.57 -9.56 -16.64
N ALA A 97 -3.60 -8.96 -16.01
CA ALA A 97 -3.44 -7.79 -15.14
C ALA A 97 -2.90 -8.11 -13.73
N LYS A 98 -2.80 -9.40 -13.37
CA LYS A 98 -2.21 -9.86 -12.09
C LYS A 98 -0.70 -10.12 -12.16
N GLN A 99 -0.12 -10.16 -13.37
CA GLN A 99 1.32 -10.37 -13.62
C GLN A 99 2.06 -9.03 -13.74
#